data_AF-A4N1W0-F1
#
_entry.id   AF-A4N1W0-F1
#
_cell.length_a   1.000
_cell.length_b   1.000
_cell.length_c   1.000
_cell.angle_alpha   90.00
_cell.angle_beta   90.00
_cell.angle_gamma   90.00
#
_symmetry.space_group_name_H-M   'P 1'
#
loop_
_entity.id
_entity.type
_entity.pdbx_description
1 polymer ?
#
loop_
_entity_poly.entity_id
_entity_poly.type
_entity_poly.pdbx_seq_one_letter_code
_entity_poly.pdbx_strand_id
1 'polypeptide(L)'
;MDASRHFVKDGLSINELPIGYFCHKDVVLLEVPKGEAEGITKEDLEPYAAILAQVSFAFLRTGFEKYRTENPLIYQNEGPYIATSAGKYLSDNYPNMPIFIFID
;
A
#
# COMPACT_ATOMS: atom_id res chain seq x y z
N MET A 1 -2.20 -9.95 5.25
CA MET A 1 -1.59 -9.01 6.21
C MET A 1 -0.19 -9.47 6.47
N ASP A 2 0.78 -8.67 6.08
CA ASP A 2 2.20 -8.96 6.26
C ASP A 2 2.75 -8.20 7.47
N ALA A 3 3.32 -8.92 8.44
CA ALA A 3 4.04 -8.27 9.54
C ALA A 3 5.50 -8.03 9.16
N SER A 4 6.20 -7.15 9.88
CA SER A 4 7.61 -6.82 9.61
C SER A 4 8.51 -8.06 9.52
N ARG A 5 8.22 -9.12 10.31
CA ARG A 5 8.97 -10.39 10.26
C ARG A 5 8.98 -11.08 8.90
N HIS A 6 8.06 -10.74 7.99
CA HIS A 6 8.06 -11.25 6.62
C HIS A 6 9.32 -10.83 5.84
N PHE A 7 9.90 -9.67 6.16
CA PHE A 7 11.07 -9.10 5.46
C PHE A 7 12.26 -8.79 6.38
N VAL A 8 12.00 -8.51 7.66
CA VAL A 8 13.01 -8.17 8.67
C VAL A 8 13.11 -9.33 9.64
N LYS A 9 14.25 -10.04 9.67
CA LYS A 9 14.43 -11.26 10.48
C LYS A 9 14.01 -11.08 11.95
N ASP A 10 14.39 -9.96 12.55
CA ASP A 10 14.10 -9.62 13.95
C ASP A 10 12.87 -8.71 14.10
N GLY A 11 12.07 -8.57 13.04
CA GLY A 11 10.82 -7.81 13.06
C GLY A 11 9.75 -8.49 13.91
N LEU A 12 8.70 -7.72 14.25
CA LEU A 12 7.53 -8.25 14.95
C LEU A 12 6.75 -9.21 14.03
N SER A 13 6.29 -10.32 14.59
CA SER A 13 5.29 -11.20 13.97
C SER A 13 3.87 -10.69 14.24
N ILE A 14 2.90 -11.23 13.50
CA ILE A 14 1.49 -10.87 13.63
C ILE A 14 0.97 -11.05 15.06
N ASN A 15 1.36 -12.13 15.74
CA ASN A 15 0.90 -12.45 17.08
C ASN A 15 1.50 -11.55 18.18
N GLU A 16 2.53 -10.77 17.85
CA GLU A 16 3.16 -9.81 18.77
C GLU A 16 2.56 -8.40 18.64
N LEU A 17 1.73 -8.15 17.62
CA LEU A 17 1.07 -6.87 17.42
C LEU A 17 -0.17 -6.76 18.31
N PRO A 18 -0.36 -5.63 19.02
CA PRO A 18 -1.56 -5.42 19.83
C PRO A 18 -2.79 -5.33 18.93
N ILE A 19 -3.96 -5.76 19.42
CA ILE A 19 -5.21 -5.74 18.62
C ILE A 19 -5.53 -4.36 18.04
N GLY A 20 -5.20 -3.29 18.78
CA GLY A 20 -5.40 -1.91 18.33
C GLY A 20 -4.57 -1.52 17.11
N TYR A 21 -3.48 -2.22 16.82
CA TYR A 21 -2.68 -2.04 15.59
C TYR A 21 -3.50 -2.32 14.33
N PHE A 22 -4.49 -3.21 14.41
CA PHE A 22 -5.33 -3.60 13.27
C PHE A 22 -6.59 -2.74 13.14
N CYS A 23 -6.83 -1.80 14.06
CA CYS A 23 -8.05 -1.00 14.11
C CYS A 23 -7.77 0.45 13.74
N HIS A 24 -8.04 0.81 12.49
CA HIS A 24 -7.90 2.17 11.95
C HIS A 24 -9.23 2.90 11.92
N LYS A 25 -9.21 4.21 12.23
CA LYS A 25 -10.42 5.07 12.23
C LYS A 25 -10.39 6.09 11.11
N ASP A 26 -9.23 6.69 10.89
CA ASP A 26 -9.01 7.68 9.84
C ASP A 26 -8.39 6.94 8.66
N VAL A 27 -9.23 6.59 7.68
CA VAL A 27 -8.89 5.73 6.55
C VAL A 27 -9.28 6.42 5.26
N VAL A 28 -8.42 6.36 4.24
CA VAL A 28 -8.72 6.89 2.91
C VAL A 28 -8.49 5.87 1.80
N LEU A 29 -9.25 6.01 0.72
CA LEU A 29 -9.02 5.34 -0.56
C LEU A 29 -8.49 6.37 -1.55
N LEU A 30 -7.30 6.14 -2.10
CA LEU A 30 -6.68 6.96 -3.14
C LEU A 30 -6.79 6.24 -4.48
N GLU A 31 -7.35 6.91 -5.47
CA GLU A 31 -7.41 6.42 -6.85
C GLU A 31 -6.08 6.76 -7.53
N VAL A 32 -5.26 5.75 -7.81
CA VAL A 32 -3.93 5.88 -8.44
C VAL A 32 -3.87 4.91 -9.62
N PRO A 33 -4.49 5.24 -10.76
CA PRO A 33 -4.61 4.32 -11.88
C PRO A 33 -3.26 3.83 -12.38
N LYS A 34 -3.12 2.51 -12.59
CA LYS A 34 -1.90 1.88 -13.11
C LYS A 34 -2.21 0.76 -14.10
N GLY A 35 -1.30 0.59 -15.06
CA GLY A 35 -1.30 -0.51 -16.01
C GLY A 35 -0.52 -1.73 -15.54
N GLU A 36 -0.38 -2.69 -16.45
CA GLU A 36 0.42 -3.91 -16.27
C GLU A 36 1.87 -3.57 -15.95
N ALA A 37 2.38 -4.15 -14.85
CA ALA A 37 3.74 -3.94 -14.33
C ALA A 37 4.14 -2.45 -14.20
N GLU A 38 3.18 -1.57 -13.89
CA GLU A 38 3.44 -0.15 -13.69
C GLU A 38 3.65 0.18 -12.20
N GLY A 39 4.72 0.94 -11.92
CA GLY A 39 5.05 1.34 -10.57
C GLY A 39 4.26 2.57 -10.11
N ILE A 40 3.72 2.52 -8.90
CA ILE A 40 3.27 3.70 -8.15
C ILE A 40 4.51 4.42 -7.64
N THR A 41 4.64 5.70 -8.01
CA THR A 41 5.81 6.55 -7.77
C THR A 41 5.52 7.60 -6.70
N LYS A 42 6.56 8.35 -6.29
CA LYS A 42 6.41 9.47 -5.37
C LYS A 42 5.49 10.54 -5.96
N GLU A 43 5.64 10.81 -7.24
CA GLU A 43 4.90 11.84 -7.99
C GLU A 43 3.40 11.51 -8.06
N ASP A 44 3.04 10.23 -8.06
CA ASP A 44 1.64 9.78 -7.96
C ASP A 44 1.03 10.06 -6.58
N LEU A 45 1.86 10.14 -5.52
CA LEU A 45 1.41 10.27 -4.13
C LEU A 45 1.47 11.71 -3.60
N GLU A 46 2.36 12.55 -4.14
CA GLU A 46 2.51 13.96 -3.75
C GLU A 46 1.20 14.77 -3.77
N PRO A 47 0.30 14.61 -4.77
CA PRO A 47 -0.98 15.31 -4.78
C PRO A 47 -1.86 15.01 -3.56
N TYR A 48 -1.64 13.86 -2.91
CA TYR A 48 -2.41 13.40 -1.76
C TYR A 48 -1.72 13.69 -0.42
N ALA A 49 -0.59 14.41 -0.40
CA ALA A 49 0.20 14.61 0.81
C ALA A 49 -0.60 15.17 2.00
N ALA A 50 -1.47 16.15 1.74
CA ALA A 50 -2.32 16.75 2.78
C ALA A 50 -3.32 15.75 3.38
N ILE A 51 -3.80 14.79 2.58
CA ILE A 51 -4.72 13.73 3.01
C ILE A 51 -3.94 12.66 3.77
N LEU A 52 -2.80 12.22 3.21
CA LEU A 52 -1.92 11.22 3.81
C LEU A 52 -1.42 11.63 5.21
N ALA A 53 -1.21 12.93 5.43
CA ALA A 53 -0.82 13.47 6.73
C ALA A 53 -1.91 13.38 7.82
N GLN A 54 -3.17 13.12 7.46
CA GLN A 54 -4.31 13.14 8.38
C GLN A 54 -4.87 11.74 8.67
N VAL A 55 -4.41 10.72 7.96
CA VAL A 55 -4.97 9.37 8.04
C VAL A 55 -4.04 8.42 8.78
N SER A 56 -4.64 7.40 9.36
CA SER A 56 -3.94 6.28 9.98
C SER A 56 -3.72 5.11 9.02
N PHE A 57 -4.41 5.12 7.87
CA PHE A 57 -4.37 4.07 6.86
C PHE A 57 -4.79 4.59 5.48
N ALA A 58 -4.13 4.13 4.42
CA ALA A 58 -4.49 4.46 3.05
C ALA A 58 -4.56 3.20 2.17
N PHE A 59 -5.65 3.07 1.42
CA PHE A 59 -5.79 2.13 0.32
C PHE A 59 -5.39 2.83 -0.99
N LEU A 60 -4.67 2.12 -1.86
CA LEU A 60 -4.32 2.60 -3.20
C LEU A 60 -5.05 1.73 -4.21
N ARG A 61 -5.99 2.31 -4.96
CA ARG A 61 -6.74 1.59 -5.98
C ARG A 61 -6.20 1.93 -7.36
N THR A 62 -5.83 0.91 -8.12
CA THR A 62 -5.22 1.13 -9.44
C THR A 62 -6.14 0.84 -10.60
N GLY A 63 -7.26 0.14 -10.36
CA GLY A 63 -8.15 -0.33 -11.41
C GLY A 63 -7.74 -1.70 -11.98
N PHE A 64 -6.68 -2.32 -11.45
CA PHE A 64 -6.23 -3.65 -11.90
C PHE A 64 -7.18 -4.78 -11.46
N GLU A 65 -8.12 -4.51 -10.55
CA GLU A 65 -9.02 -5.53 -9.99
C GLU A 65 -9.91 -6.16 -11.06
N LYS A 66 -10.14 -5.44 -12.17
CA LYS A 66 -10.87 -5.95 -13.34
C LYS A 66 -10.24 -7.25 -13.88
N TYR A 67 -8.90 -7.34 -13.87
CA TYR A 67 -8.18 -8.50 -14.40
C TYR A 67 -8.37 -9.73 -13.52
N ARG A 68 -8.78 -9.57 -12.25
CA ARG A 68 -9.11 -10.70 -11.38
C ARG A 68 -10.22 -11.58 -11.97
N THR A 69 -11.14 -10.99 -12.73
CA THR A 69 -12.21 -11.72 -13.42
C THR A 69 -11.94 -11.87 -14.91
N GLU A 70 -11.48 -10.80 -15.57
CA GLU A 70 -11.32 -10.76 -17.03
C GLU A 70 -10.13 -11.58 -17.52
N ASN A 71 -9.01 -11.53 -16.80
CA ASN A 71 -7.80 -12.27 -17.15
C ASN A 71 -6.90 -12.53 -15.91
N PRO A 72 -7.18 -13.61 -15.15
CA PRO A 72 -6.50 -13.90 -13.90
C PRO A 72 -4.97 -14.08 -14.02
N LEU A 73 -4.47 -14.45 -15.21
CA LEU A 73 -3.04 -14.60 -15.45
C LEU A 73 -2.32 -13.24 -15.45
N ILE A 74 -2.94 -12.21 -16.01
CA ILE A 74 -2.41 -10.83 -15.94
C ILE A 74 -2.43 -10.35 -14.50
N TYR A 75 -3.56 -10.54 -13.80
CA TYR A 75 -3.69 -10.16 -12.40
C TYR A 75 -2.60 -10.78 -11.50
N GLN A 76 -2.24 -12.04 -11.73
CA GLN A 76 -1.25 -12.75 -10.93
C GLN A 76 0.21 -12.34 -11.22
N ASN A 77 0.54 -12.04 -12.49
CA ASN A 77 1.94 -11.92 -12.91
C ASN A 77 2.37 -10.49 -13.22
N GLU A 78 1.44 -9.62 -13.61
CA GLU A 78 1.74 -8.27 -14.12
C GLU A 78 1.10 -7.18 -13.24
N GLY A 79 0.95 -7.45 -11.95
CA GLY A 79 0.38 -6.52 -10.99
C GLY A 79 1.17 -5.20 -10.89
N PRO A 80 0.49 -4.05 -10.73
CA PRO A 80 1.14 -2.82 -10.32
C PRO A 80 1.93 -3.02 -9.02
N TYR A 81 2.96 -2.21 -8.82
CA TYR A 81 3.82 -2.34 -7.64
C TYR A 81 4.20 -0.98 -7.06
N ILE A 82 4.83 -0.99 -5.91
CA ILE A 82 5.34 0.23 -5.26
C ILE A 82 6.77 0.45 -5.68
N ALA A 83 7.01 1.52 -6.43
CA ALA A 83 8.36 1.88 -6.81
C ALA A 83 9.16 2.33 -5.58
N THR A 84 10.49 2.21 -5.65
CA THR A 84 11.38 2.62 -4.57
C THR A 84 11.17 4.09 -4.17
N SER A 85 10.84 4.97 -5.13
CA SER A 85 10.54 6.38 -4.86
C SER A 85 9.32 6.56 -3.97
N ALA A 86 8.23 5.83 -4.23
CA ALA A 86 7.03 5.85 -3.40
C ALA A 86 7.29 5.25 -2.01
N GLY A 87 7.94 4.08 -1.94
CA GLY A 87 8.25 3.43 -0.67
C GLY A 87 9.11 4.30 0.24
N LYS A 88 10.13 4.96 -0.31
CA LYS A 88 10.97 5.93 0.41
C LYS A 88 10.17 7.15 0.84
N TYR A 89 9.39 7.75 -0.07
CA TYR A 89 8.57 8.92 0.23
C TYR A 89 7.62 8.65 1.41
N LEU A 90 6.93 7.51 1.39
CA LEU A 90 6.00 7.14 2.43
C LEU A 90 6.70 6.89 3.78
N SER A 91 7.83 6.20 3.76
CA SER A 91 8.62 5.91 4.98
C SER A 91 9.20 7.19 5.61
N ASP A 92 9.71 8.11 4.79
CA ASP A 92 10.35 9.34 5.27
C ASP A 92 9.34 10.36 5.83
N ASN A 93 8.13 10.43 5.25
CA ASN A 93 7.14 11.47 5.58
C ASN A 93 6.02 10.99 6.52
N TYR A 94 5.69 9.70 6.52
CA TYR A 94 4.56 9.14 7.28
C TYR A 94 4.97 7.90 8.09
N PRO A 95 6.01 7.96 8.95
CA PRO A 95 6.60 6.79 9.60
C PRO A 95 5.67 6.05 10.58
N ASN A 96 4.59 6.72 11.04
CA ASN A 96 3.63 6.16 11.98
C ASN A 96 2.38 5.58 11.30
N MET A 97 2.28 5.67 9.97
CA MET A 97 1.19 5.07 9.22
C MET A 97 1.61 3.66 8.83
N PRO A 98 1.02 2.58 9.39
CA PRO A 98 1.24 1.24 8.88
C PRO A 98 0.66 1.17 7.47
N ILE A 99 1.55 1.29 6.48
CA ILE A 99 1.19 1.30 5.07
C ILE A 99 0.86 -0.14 4.68
N PHE A 100 -0.43 -0.44 4.51
CA PHE A 100 -0.86 -1.66 3.82
C PHE A 100 -1.48 -1.29 2.49
N ILE A 101 -0.82 -1.74 1.45
CA ILE A 101 -1.16 -1.48 0.06
C ILE A 101 -1.90 -2.72 -0.41
N PHE A 102 -3.23 -2.61 -0.50
CA PHE A 102 -3.97 -3.57 -1.30
C PHE A 102 -3.81 -3.17 -2.75
N ILE A 103 -3.07 -3.99 -3.49
CA ILE A 103 -3.15 -4.06 -4.94
C ILE A 103 -4.38 -4.93 -5.19
N ASP A 104 -5.51 -4.24 -5.44
CA ASP A 104 -6.68 -4.68 -6.22
C ASP A 104 -7.39 -6.01 -5.87
#